data_AF-A0A0K8QBR6-F1
#
_entry.id   AF-A0A0K8QBR6-F1
#
_cell.length_a   1.000
_cell.length_b   1.000
_cell.length_c   1.000
_cell.angle_alpha   90.00
_cell.angle_beta   90.00
_cell.angle_gamma   90.00
#
_symmetry.space_group_name_H-M   'P 1'
#
loop_
_entity.id
_entity.type
_entity.pdbx_description
1 polymer ?
#
loop_
_entity_poly.entity_id
_entity_poly.type
_entity_poly.pdbx_seq_one_letter_code
_entity_poly.pdbx_strand_id
1 'polypeptide(L)' 'MQLWIPATSLGGVESLIERRRRHTAEPLSVPDNLVRMSVGIENVEDLWADLEQAFKSLDR' A
#
# COMPACT_ATOMS: atom_id res chain seq x y z
N MET A 1 -3.25 -9.39 4.20
CA MET A 1 -2.13 -8.53 3.79
C MET A 1 -0.84 -9.08 4.34
N GLN A 2 -0.15 -9.85 3.51
CA GLN A 2 1.11 -10.52 3.81
C GLN A 2 2.23 -10.18 2.82
N LEU A 3 1.89 -9.70 1.61
CA LEU A 3 2.86 -9.35 0.56
C LEU A 3 3.18 -7.85 0.53
N TRP A 4 2.20 -6.99 0.79
CA TRP A 4 2.42 -5.54 0.80
C TRP A 4 3.17 -5.09 2.05
N ILE A 5 4.39 -4.57 1.87
CA ILE A 5 5.26 -4.16 2.98
C ILE A 5 5.05 -2.67 3.30
N PRO A 6 4.84 -2.28 4.58
CA PRO A 6 4.71 -0.88 4.96
C PRO A 6 6.06 -0.16 4.88
N ALA A 7 6.25 0.70 3.87
CA ALA A 7 7.48 1.48 3.71
C ALA A 7 7.29 2.75 2.85
N THR A 8 8.12 3.76 3.11
CA THR A 8 8.11 5.05 2.38
C THR A 8 9.09 5.10 1.20
N SER A 9 9.96 4.08 1.06
CA SER A 9 10.84 3.93 -0.11
C SER A 9 10.04 3.56 -1.37
N LEU A 10 10.69 3.60 -2.54
CA LEU A 10 10.11 3.29 -3.85
C LEU A 10 11.12 2.57 -4.75
N GLY A 11 10.64 1.76 -5.69
CA GLY A 11 11.44 1.23 -6.82
C GLY A 11 12.33 0.03 -6.50
N GLY A 12 12.10 -0.65 -5.36
CA GLY A 12 12.70 -1.95 -5.05
C GLY A 12 12.06 -3.10 -5.84
N VAL A 13 12.51 -4.33 -5.57
CA VAL A 13 11.90 -5.53 -6.14
C VAL A 13 10.65 -5.95 -5.38
N GLU A 14 10.52 -5.48 -4.14
CA GLU A 14 9.39 -5.73 -3.24
C GLU A 14 8.26 -4.73 -3.43
N SER A 15 7.03 -5.20 -3.26
CA SER A 15 5.82 -4.39 -3.27
C SER A 15 5.62 -3.66 -1.94
N LEU A 16 5.55 -2.32 -2.00
CA LEU A 16 5.46 -1.43 -0.84
C LEU A 16 4.14 -0.66 -0.82
N ILE A 17 3.61 -0.40 0.38
CA ILE A 17 2.39 0.37 0.59
C ILE A 17 2.55 1.39 1.72
N GLU A 18 2.05 2.61 1.53
CA GLU A 18 2.02 3.62 2.60
C GLU A 18 0.81 4.54 2.52
N ARG A 19 0.46 5.11 3.68
CA ARG A 19 -0.52 6.19 3.78
C ARG A 19 0.21 7.51 3.59
N ARG A 20 -0.13 8.28 2.54
CA ARG A 20 0.60 9.50 2.19
C ARG A 20 0.51 10.58 3.26
N ARG A 21 -0.62 10.69 3.93
CA ARG A 21 -0.82 11.60 5.06
C ARG A 21 -0.57 10.92 6.41
N ARG A 22 0.59 10.27 6.56
CA ARG A 22 1.04 9.65 7.81
C ARG A 22 1.79 10.63 8.72
N HIS A 23 2.55 11.56 8.14
CA HIS A 23 3.41 12.48 8.88
C HIS A 23 2.77 13.84 9.03
N THR A 24 3.03 14.51 10.17
CA THR A 24 2.42 15.79 10.54
C THR A 24 2.79 16.94 9.59
N ALA A 25 3.91 16.83 8.89
CA ALA A 25 4.41 17.85 7.96
C ALA A 25 3.85 17.73 6.53
N GLU A 26 3.02 16.72 6.24
CA GLU A 26 2.46 16.52 4.90
C GLU A 26 1.40 17.59 4.56
N PRO A 27 1.33 18.06 3.31
CA PRO A 27 0.39 19.11 2.91
C PRO A 27 -1.08 18.72 3.18
N LEU A 28 -1.87 19.68 3.67
CA LEU A 28 -3.32 19.48 3.90
C LEU A 28 -4.09 19.15 2.61
N SER A 29 -3.53 19.50 1.45
CA SER A 29 -4.09 19.14 0.14
C SER A 29 -4.03 17.65 -0.16
N VAL A 30 -3.23 16.88 0.56
CA VAL A 30 -3.18 15.42 0.44
C VAL A 30 -4.36 14.83 1.23
N PRO A 31 -5.23 14.02 0.61
CA PRO A 31 -6.32 13.37 1.32
C PRO A 31 -5.83 12.42 2.41
N ASP A 32 -6.55 12.37 3.54
CA ASP A 32 -6.21 11.48 4.65
C ASP A 32 -6.25 10.01 4.26
N ASN A 33 -7.12 9.63 3.33
CA ASN A 33 -7.28 8.25 2.87
C ASN A 33 -6.43 7.92 1.63
N LEU A 34 -5.52 8.83 1.21
CA LEU A 34 -4.65 8.54 0.07
C LEU A 34 -3.59 7.51 0.45
N VAL A 35 -3.60 6.39 -0.26
CA VAL A 35 -2.61 5.33 -0.18
C VAL A 35 -1.74 5.39 -1.44
N ARG A 36 -0.42 5.30 -1.26
CA ARG A 36 0.56 5.15 -2.36
C ARG A 36 1.11 3.73 -2.33
N MET A 37 1.25 3.16 -3.52
CA MET A 37 1.76 1.81 -3.71
C MET A 37 2.96 1.86 -4.67
N SER A 38 4.03 1.17 -4.31
CA SER A 38 5.13 0.84 -5.21
C SER A 38 4.98 -0.62 -5.57
N VAL A 39 4.67 -0.90 -6.84
CA VAL A 39 4.52 -2.29 -7.31
C VAL A 39 5.91 -2.85 -7.59
N GLY A 40 6.24 -3.96 -6.93
CA GLY A 40 7.47 -4.71 -7.14
C GLY A 40 7.39 -5.63 -8.36
N ILE A 41 8.13 -6.73 -8.32
CA ILE A 41 8.21 -7.71 -9.42
C ILE A 41 7.60 -9.07 -9.07
N GLU A 42 6.80 -9.15 -8.02
CA GLU A 42 6.06 -10.36 -7.65
C GLU A 42 5.01 -10.74 -8.72
N ASN A 43 4.47 -11.94 -8.62
CA ASN A 43 3.37 -12.35 -9.48
C ASN A 43 2.15 -11.44 -9.26
N VAL A 44 1.63 -10.87 -10.34
CA VAL A 44 0.51 -9.93 -10.30
C VAL A 44 -0.74 -10.52 -9.65
N GLU A 45 -0.98 -11.83 -9.83
CA GLU A 45 -2.15 -12.50 -9.26
C GLU A 45 -2.03 -12.66 -7.74
N ASP A 46 -0.82 -12.87 -7.24
CA ASP A 46 -0.57 -12.95 -5.79
C ASP A 46 -0.75 -11.57 -5.13
N LEU A 47 -0.25 -10.52 -5.78
CA LEU A 47 -0.43 -9.14 -5.32
C LEU A 47 -1.90 -8.73 -5.28
N TRP A 48 -2.66 -9.09 -6.32
CA TRP A 48 -4.10 -8.85 -6.40
C TRP A 48 -4.86 -9.62 -5.32
N ALA A 49 -4.59 -10.92 -5.18
CA ALA A 49 -5.24 -11.76 -4.18
C ALA A 49 -5.00 -11.27 -2.74
N ASP A 50 -3.79 -10.78 -2.42
CA ASP A 50 -3.49 -10.25 -1.09
C ASP A 50 -4.27 -8.96 -0.77
N LEU A 51 -4.46 -8.06 -1.76
CA LEU A 51 -5.31 -6.89 -1.61
C LEU A 51 -6.78 -7.29 -1.44
N GLU A 52 -7.28 -8.18 -2.29
CA GLU A 52 -8.67 -8.61 -2.26
C GLU A 52 -9.01 -9.26 -0.91
N GLN A 53 -8.13 -10.14 -0.40
CA GLN A 53 -8.26 -10.73 0.93
C GLN A 53 -8.24 -9.65 2.02
N ALA A 54 -7.35 -8.66 1.93
CA ALA A 54 -7.28 -7.57 2.90
C ALA A 54 -8.58 -6.75 2.93
N PHE A 55 -9.14 -6.37 1.78
CA PHE A 55 -10.41 -5.65 1.71
C PHE A 55 -11.59 -6.48 2.24
N LYS A 56 -11.70 -7.75 1.85
CA LYS A 56 -12.73 -8.66 2.38
C LYS A 56 -12.67 -8.81 3.91
N SER A 57 -11.49 -8.66 4.51
CA SER A 57 -11.33 -8.72 5.97
C SER A 57 -11.83 -7.47 6.70
N LEU A 58 -11.98 -6.34 5.99
CA LEU A 58 -12.50 -5.08 6.52
C LEU A 58 -14.04 -5.00 6.45
N ASP A 59 -14.66 -5.74 5.54
CA ASP A 59 -16.12 -5.81 5.37
C ASP A 59 -16.83 -6.69 6.43
N ARG A 60 -16.12 -7.09 7.49
CA ARG A 60 -16.63 -7.92 8.60
C ARG A 60 -16.95 -7.12 9.85
#